data_AF-A0A962DLP9-F1
#
_entry.id   AF-A0A962DLP9-F1
#
_cell.length_a   1.000
_cell.length_b   1.000
_cell.length_c   1.000
_cell.angle_alpha   90.00
_cell.angle_beta   90.00
_cell.angle_gamma   90.00
#
_symmetry.space_group_name_H-M   'P 1'
#
loop_
_entity.id
_entity.type
_entity.pdbx_description
1 polymer ?
#
loop_
_entity_poly.entity_id
_entity_poly.type
_entity_poly.pdbx_seq_one_letter_code
_entity_poly.pdbx_strand_id
1 'polypeptide(L)' 'VETLRALEEGLLEFPGCAIVISHDRWFLDRIATHILAFEGNSQVVWFQGNYADYAADLRRRIGDDAANPHRIRYKPLTR' A
#
# COMPACT_ATOMS: atom_id res chain seq x y z
N VAL A 1 -13.74 -15.32 -9.45
CA VAL A 1 -12.30 -15.33 -9.83
C VAL A 1 -12.07 -14.67 -11.19
N GLU A 2 -13.02 -14.75 -12.13
CA GLU A 2 -12.92 -14.06 -13.43
C GLU A 2 -12.94 -12.53 -13.36
N THR A 3 -13.78 -11.95 -12.49
CA THR A 3 -13.98 -10.50 -12.44
C THR A 3 -12.77 -9.71 -11.96
N LEU A 4 -11.96 -10.28 -11.07
CA LEU A 4 -10.74 -9.64 -10.53
C LEU A 4 -9.63 -9.61 -11.59
N ARG A 5 -9.50 -10.67 -12.39
CA ARG A 5 -8.55 -10.70 -13.50
C ARG A 5 -8.93 -9.74 -14.61
N ALA A 6 -10.22 -9.64 -14.95
CA ALA A 6 -10.70 -8.68 -15.94
C ALA A 6 -10.43 -7.23 -15.49
N LEU A 7 -10.56 -6.93 -14.20
CA LEU A 7 -10.19 -5.64 -13.65
C LEU A 7 -8.68 -5.39 -13.70
N GLU A 8 -7.86 -6.41 -13.41
CA GLU A 8 -6.40 -6.33 -13.49
C GLU A 8 -5.93 -6.00 -14.92
N GLU A 9 -6.42 -6.74 -15.92
CA GLU A 9 -6.12 -6.49 -17.34
C GLU A 9 -6.58 -5.09 -17.77
N GLY A 10 -7.81 -4.69 -17.41
CA GLY A 10 -8.33 -3.37 -17.75
C GLY A 10 -7.52 -2.23 -17.15
N LEU A 11 -6.95 -2.40 -15.94
CA LEU A 11 -6.09 -1.41 -15.31
C LEU A 11 -4.68 -1.38 -15.91
N LEU A 12 -4.14 -2.52 -16.35
CA LEU A 12 -2.85 -2.59 -17.03
C LEU A 12 -2.87 -1.97 -18.43
N GLU A 13 -3.98 -2.12 -19.15
CA GLU A 13 -4.17 -1.54 -20.48
C GLU A 13 -4.59 -0.06 -20.44
N PHE A 14 -4.98 0.45 -19.27
CA PHE A 14 -5.43 1.83 -19.14
C PHE A 14 -4.25 2.81 -19.28
N PRO A 15 -4.26 3.71 -20.28
CA PRO A 15 -3.14 4.63 -20.53
C PRO A 15 -3.10 5.84 -19.58
N GLY A 16 -4.01 5.90 -18.60
CA GLY A 16 -4.08 7.00 -17.63
C GLY A 16 -3.48 6.65 -16.28
N CYS A 17 -3.63 7.57 -15.32
CA CYS A 17 -3.25 7.33 -13.94
C CYS A 17 -4.44 6.78 -13.14
N ALA A 18 -4.21 5.73 -12.34
CA ALA A 18 -5.19 5.20 -11.42
C ALA A 18 -4.64 5.25 -9.99
N ILE A 19 -5.50 5.59 -9.03
CA ILE A 19 -5.23 5.45 -7.60
C ILE A 19 -6.08 4.30 -7.09
N VAL A 20 -5.44 3.28 -6.54
CA VAL A 20 -6.12 2.08 -6.07
C VAL A 20 -5.80 1.83 -4.61
N ILE A 21 -6.84 1.65 -3.81
CA ILE A 21 -6.73 1.28 -2.39
C ILE A 21 -7.15 -0.18 -2.28
N SER A 22 -6.22 -1.06 -1.93
CA SER A 22 -6.49 -2.48 -1.73
C SER A 22 -5.72 -3.02 -0.53
N HIS A 23 -6.26 -4.07 0.08
CA HIS A 23 -5.58 -4.87 1.10
C HIS A 23 -5.03 -6.19 0.52
N ASP A 24 -5.32 -6.50 -0.75
CA ASP A 24 -4.80 -7.67 -1.43
C ASP A 24 -3.38 -7.40 -1.94
N ARG A 25 -2.41 -8.05 -1.30
CA ARG A 25 -0.99 -7.92 -1.61
C ARG A 25 -0.66 -8.40 -3.02
N TRP A 26 -1.28 -9.48 -3.48
CA TRP A 26 -1.00 -10.06 -4.80
C TRP A 26 -1.50 -9.16 -5.91
N PHE A 27 -2.66 -8.53 -5.70
CA PHE A 27 -3.20 -7.56 -6.64
C PHE A 27 -2.31 -6.32 -6.74
N LEU A 28 -1.93 -5.73 -5.59
CA LEU A 28 -1.02 -4.58 -5.58
C LEU A 28 0.34 -4.91 -6.21
N ASP A 29 0.86 -6.11 -5.98
CA ASP A 29 2.16 -6.51 -6.54
C ASP A 29 2.17 -6.56 -8.08
N ARG A 30 0.99 -6.79 -8.68
CA ARG A 30 0.82 -6.94 -10.13
C ARG A 30 0.53 -5.63 -10.85
N ILE A 31 -0.24 -4.73 -10.25
CA ILE A 31 -0.67 -3.49 -10.92
C ILE A 31 0.07 -2.24 -10.44
N ALA A 32 0.65 -2.26 -9.23
CA ALA A 32 1.19 -1.04 -8.65
C ALA A 32 2.59 -0.74 -9.22
N THR A 33 2.74 0.48 -9.73
CA THR A 33 4.04 1.05 -10.10
C THR A 33 4.65 1.86 -8.96
N HIS A 34 3.80 2.33 -8.05
CA HIS A 34 4.17 3.11 -6.88
C HIS A 34 3.27 2.71 -5.70
N ILE A 35 3.84 2.72 -4.50
CA ILE A 35 3.14 2.49 -3.25
C ILE A 35 3.15 3.77 -2.43
N LEU A 36 1.95 4.22 -2.07
CA LEU A 36 1.76 5.26 -1.07
C LEU A 36 1.48 4.58 0.27
N ALA A 37 2.50 4.53 1.12
CA ALA A 37 2.50 3.79 2.36
C ALA A 37 2.24 4.71 3.56
N PHE A 38 1.28 4.33 4.39
CA PHE A 38 1.01 4.97 5.68
C PHE A 38 1.71 4.17 6.78
N GLU A 39 2.90 4.61 7.20
CA GLU A 39 3.77 3.88 8.14
C GLU A 39 3.48 4.23 9.63
N GLY A 40 2.33 4.85 9.92
CA GLY A 40 1.98 5.32 11.27
C GLY A 40 2.56 6.71 11.58
N ASN A 41 2.27 7.25 12.77
CA ASN A 41 2.70 8.60 13.18
C ASN A 41 2.38 9.73 12.18
N SER A 42 1.29 9.58 11.41
CA SER A 42 0.93 10.50 10.32
C SER A 42 2.01 10.68 9.25
N GLN A 43 2.91 9.70 9.12
CA GLN A 43 3.92 9.68 8.07
C GLN A 43 3.39 8.94 6.84
N VAL A 44 3.63 9.55 5.68
CA VAL A 44 3.30 8.99 4.37
C VAL A 44 4.58 8.88 3.58
N VAL A 45 4.87 7.68 3.10
CA VAL A 45 6.05 7.38 2.28
C VAL A 45 5.61 7.09 0.86
N TRP A 46 6.25 7.78 -0.09
CA TRP A 46 6.10 7.49 -1.51
C TRP A 46 7.23 6.56 -1.94
N PHE A 47 6.87 5.35 -2.36
CA PHE A 47 7.81 4.33 -2.79
C PHE A 47 7.59 3.99 -4.26
N GLN A 48 8.67 3.94 -5.05
CA GLN A 48 8.64 3.52 -6.44
C GLN A 48 8.92 2.03 -6.53
N GLY A 49 7.97 1.26 -7.04
CA GLY A 49 8.01 -0.20 -7.08
C GLY A 49 6.69 -0.81 -6.64
N ASN A 50 6.64 -2.14 -6.65
CA ASN A 50 5.47 -2.91 -6.29
C ASN A 50 5.38 -3.11 -4.76
N TYR A 51 4.40 -3.91 -4.32
CA TYR A 51 4.21 -4.17 -2.90
C TYR A 51 5.35 -5.00 -2.29
N ALA A 52 5.86 -6.01 -3.00
CA ALA A 52 6.94 -6.85 -2.51
C ALA A 52 8.23 -6.04 -2.26
N ASP A 53 8.57 -5.15 -3.19
CA ASP A 53 9.71 -4.25 -3.08
C ASP A 53 9.56 -3.30 -1.89
N TYR A 54 8.37 -2.70 -1.74
CA TYR A 54 8.06 -1.87 -0.58
C TYR A 54 8.18 -2.66 0.73
N ALA A 55 7.66 -3.90 0.79
CA ALA A 55 7.72 -4.71 2.00
C ALA A 55 9.16 -5.11 2.36
N ALA A 56 10.01 -5.37 1.37
CA ALA A 56 11.44 -5.62 1.59
C ALA A 56 12.15 -4.35 2.10
N ASP A 57 11.83 -3.20 1.53
CA ASP A 57 12.37 -1.91 1.93
C ASP A 57 11.93 -1.48 3.34
N LEU A 58 10.66 -1.69 3.67
CA LEU A 58 10.10 -1.46 5.00
C LEU A 58 10.83 -2.30 6.06
N ARG A 59 11.04 -3.60 5.79
CA ARG A 59 11.81 -4.48 6.68
C ARG A 59 13.25 -4.01 6.87
N ARG A 60 13.89 -3.49 5.81
CA ARG A 60 15.23 -2.90 5.89
C ARG A 60 15.26 -1.62 6.74
N ARG A 61 14.24 -0.76 6.63
CA ARG A 61 14.19 0.55 7.30
C ARG A 61 13.79 0.46 8.78
N ILE A 62 12.77 -0.33 9.09
CA ILE A 62 12.11 -0.33 10.41
C ILE A 62 12.41 -1.61 11.20
N GLY A 63 12.94 -2.66 10.55
CA GLY A 63 13.16 -3.96 11.19
C GLY A 63 11.85 -4.67 11.55
N ASP A 64 11.92 -5.66 12.45
CA ASP A 64 10.76 -6.46 12.86
C ASP A 64 9.72 -5.67 13.68
N ASP A 65 10.05 -4.49 14.20
CA ASP A 65 9.12 -3.61 14.91
C ASP A 65 7.99 -3.09 14.01
N ALA A 66 8.15 -3.12 12.68
CA ALA A 66 7.09 -2.80 11.73
C ALA A 66 5.88 -3.77 11.83
N ALA A 67 6.10 -4.98 12.35
CA ALA A 67 5.04 -5.99 12.49
C ALA A 67 4.12 -5.72 13.69
N ASN A 68 4.50 -4.81 14.61
CA ASN A 68 3.71 -4.46 15.78
C ASN A 68 2.95 -3.14 15.56
N PRO A 69 1.66 -3.19 15.20
CA PRO A 69 0.86 -1.97 15.10
C PRO A 69 0.69 -1.35 16.49
N HIS A 70 1.36 -0.22 16.74
CA HIS A 70 1.08 0.59 17.92
C HIS A 70 -0.27 1.30 17.74
N ARG A 71 -1.19 1.06 18.67
CA ARG A 71 -2.51 1.70 18.67
C ARG A 71 -2.34 3.21 18.82
N ILE A 72 -2.57 3.96 17.74
CA ILE A 72 -2.60 5.42 17.76
C ILE A 72 -3.82 5.85 18.60
N ARG A 73 -3.57 6.46 19.77
CA ARG A 73 -4.63 7.09 20.57
C ARG A 73 -4.79 8.53 20.10
N TYR A 74 -5.86 8.80 19.35
CA TYR A 74 -6.24 10.16 19.02
C TYR A 74 -6.82 10.87 20.25
N LYS A 75 -6.51 12.16 20.39
CA LYS A 75 -7.13 13.02 21.42
C LYS A 75 -8.63 13.11 21.09
N PRO A 76 -9.54 12.87 22.05
CA PRO A 76 -10.97 12.98 21.80
C PRO A 76 -11.31 14.41 21.36
N LEU A 77 -12.01 14.53 20.24
CA LEU A 77 -12.53 15.82 19.77
C LEU A 77 -13.52 16.33 20.81
N THR A 78 -13.16 17.42 21.49
CA THR A 78 -14.08 18.11 22.41
C THR A 78 -14.92 19.06 21.57
N ARG A 79 -16.25 18.98 21.73
CA ARG A 79 -17.23 19.76 20.98
C ARG A 79 -17.35 21.17 21.52
#